data_AF-A0A8C8JYD3-F1
#
_entry.id   AF-A0A8C8JYD3-F1
#
_cell.length_a   1.000
_cell.length_b   1.000
_cell.length_c   1.000
_cell.angle_alpha   90.00
_cell.angle_beta   90.00
_cell.angle_gamma   90.00
#
_symmetry.space_group_name_H-M   'P 1'
#
loop_
_entity.id
_entity.type
_entity.pdbx_description
1 polymer ?
#
loop_
_entity_poly.entity_id
_entity_poly.type
_entity_poly.pdbx_seq_one_letter_code
_entity_poly.pdbx_strand_id
1 'polypeptide(L)'
;MTVSPLKPDVTHHLRICPQQILLKTLARGIKNAKKPKGKVGTKGKKQIYEENGATLKFYTRVILGANAIYTALNLLVFYSSSTFWTWFALVFALAVYVGSYRSMTAMAKAVFGEDGSLLDGGIDLNMEQGMAEHLKDVILLTAILQVLSTISSWFWYLWLLAPARAMFLLWVNFLGPWFSAETPGAAPEEVNEKKQRRQERRQMKRF
;
A
#
# COMPACT_ATOMS: atom_id res chain seq x y z
N MET A 1 -68.20 -37.97 22.40
CA MET A 1 -68.28 -36.76 23.25
C MET A 1 -67.05 -36.71 24.12
N THR A 2 -66.07 -35.90 23.74
CA THR A 2 -64.96 -35.41 24.58
C THR A 2 -64.37 -34.18 23.89
N VAL A 3 -63.98 -33.18 24.67
CA VAL A 3 -63.88 -31.76 24.32
C VAL A 3 -62.40 -31.34 24.16
N SER A 4 -62.18 -30.29 23.34
CA SER A 4 -61.06 -29.31 23.36
C SER A 4 -59.77 -29.58 22.55
N PRO A 5 -58.97 -28.55 22.15
CA PRO A 5 -59.18 -27.10 22.24
C PRO A 5 -59.01 -26.31 20.91
N LEU A 6 -59.61 -25.12 20.86
CA LEU A 6 -59.37 -24.09 19.84
C LEU A 6 -57.90 -23.66 19.83
N LYS A 7 -57.30 -23.57 18.64
CA LYS A 7 -55.98 -22.98 18.41
C LYS A 7 -56.16 -21.47 18.11
N PRO A 8 -55.37 -20.57 18.73
CA PRO A 8 -55.54 -19.14 18.58
C PRO A 8 -55.20 -18.67 17.17
N ASP A 9 -56.12 -17.90 16.59
CA ASP A 9 -55.96 -17.14 15.35
C ASP A 9 -54.94 -16.03 15.57
N VAL A 10 -53.73 -16.24 15.07
CA VAL A 10 -52.64 -15.25 15.11
C VAL A 10 -52.76 -14.39 13.86
N THR A 11 -53.79 -13.54 13.82
CA THR A 11 -53.90 -12.44 12.87
C THR A 11 -52.99 -11.30 13.34
N HIS A 12 -51.67 -11.50 13.27
CA HIS A 12 -50.73 -10.39 13.39
C HIS A 12 -50.80 -9.57 12.11
N HIS A 13 -51.59 -8.49 12.17
CA HIS A 13 -51.51 -7.35 11.28
C HIS A 13 -50.05 -7.06 10.92
N LEU A 14 -49.68 -7.33 9.66
CA LEU A 14 -48.45 -6.82 9.04
C LEU A 14 -48.55 -5.29 8.98
N ARG A 15 -48.27 -4.62 10.09
CA ARG A 15 -47.78 -3.24 10.05
C ARG A 15 -46.34 -3.32 9.54
N ILE A 16 -46.18 -3.28 8.22
CA ILE A 16 -44.88 -3.10 7.59
C ILE A 16 -44.40 -1.71 7.99
N CYS A 17 -43.60 -1.66 9.06
CA CYS A 17 -43.00 -0.43 9.55
C CYS A 17 -42.08 0.13 8.46
N PRO A 18 -42.20 1.41 8.08
CA PRO A 18 -41.37 2.02 7.02
C PRO A 18 -39.86 1.94 7.33
N GLN A 19 -39.48 1.76 8.61
CA GLN A 19 -38.09 1.48 9.00
C GLN A 19 -37.55 0.15 8.46
N GLN A 20 -38.35 -0.92 8.34
CA GLN A 20 -37.85 -2.20 7.85
C GLN A 20 -37.57 -2.19 6.33
N ILE A 21 -38.29 -1.38 5.57
CA ILE A 21 -38.03 -1.19 4.13
C ILE A 21 -36.74 -0.40 3.94
N LEU A 22 -36.55 0.69 4.71
CA LEU A 22 -35.33 1.49 4.66
C LEU A 22 -34.09 0.68 5.05
N LEU A 23 -34.19 -0.16 6.08
CA LEU A 23 -33.12 -1.08 6.48
C LEU A 23 -32.79 -2.11 5.38
N LYS A 24 -33.80 -2.66 4.70
CA LYS A 24 -33.60 -3.61 3.59
C LYS A 24 -33.04 -2.94 2.33
N THR A 25 -33.28 -1.64 2.13
CA THR A 25 -32.70 -0.85 1.03
C THR A 25 -31.25 -0.47 1.35
N LEU A 26 -30.95 -0.04 2.58
CA LEU A 26 -29.58 0.23 3.05
C LEU A 26 -28.72 -1.04 3.07
N ALA A 27 -29.24 -2.17 3.54
CA ALA A 27 -28.53 -3.44 3.54
C ALA A 27 -28.23 -3.97 2.13
N ARG A 28 -29.06 -3.61 1.13
CA ARG A 28 -28.77 -3.90 -0.29
C ARG A 28 -27.72 -2.96 -0.87
N GLY A 29 -27.71 -1.68 -0.47
CA GLY A 29 -26.67 -0.73 -0.86
C GLY A 29 -25.26 -1.13 -0.38
N ILE A 30 -25.14 -1.70 0.82
CA ILE A 30 -23.85 -2.10 1.39
C ILE A 30 -23.27 -3.36 0.73
N LYS A 31 -24.12 -4.29 0.24
CA LYS A 31 -23.65 -5.54 -0.41
C LYS A 31 -22.96 -5.32 -1.77
N ASN A 32 -23.07 -4.14 -2.37
CA ASN A 32 -22.40 -3.80 -3.62
C ASN A 32 -20.97 -3.27 -3.46
N ALA A 33 -20.44 -3.15 -2.23
CA ALA A 33 -19.02 -2.89 -1.99
C ALA A 33 -18.13 -4.14 -2.17
N LYS A 34 -18.51 -5.07 -3.05
CA LYS A 34 -17.62 -6.15 -3.49
C LYS A 34 -16.51 -5.52 -4.31
N LYS A 35 -15.40 -5.21 -3.64
CA LYS A 35 -14.09 -4.93 -4.23
C LYS A 35 -13.91 -5.84 -5.45
N PRO A 36 -13.73 -5.32 -6.68
CA PRO A 36 -13.33 -6.17 -7.78
C PRO A 36 -11.91 -6.67 -7.44
N LYS A 37 -11.81 -7.88 -6.89
CA LYS A 37 -10.61 -8.72 -7.03
C LYS A 37 -10.56 -9.18 -8.48
N GLY A 38 -10.41 -8.23 -9.39
CA GLY A 38 -9.86 -8.51 -10.71
C GLY A 38 -8.43 -8.94 -10.48
N LYS A 39 -8.00 -10.00 -11.14
CA LYS A 39 -6.56 -10.18 -11.37
C LYS A 39 -6.11 -8.87 -11.99
N VAL A 40 -5.17 -8.18 -11.34
CA VAL A 40 -4.51 -7.01 -11.90
C VAL A 40 -4.14 -7.39 -13.33
N GLY A 41 -4.77 -6.76 -14.32
CA GLY A 41 -4.52 -7.08 -15.70
C GLY A 41 -3.03 -6.89 -15.93
N THR A 42 -2.33 -7.92 -16.41
CA THR A 42 -0.95 -7.78 -16.84
C THR A 42 -0.92 -6.75 -17.96
N LYS A 43 -0.56 -5.50 -17.61
CA LYS A 43 -0.32 -4.42 -18.56
C LYS A 43 0.69 -4.90 -19.60
N GLY A 44 0.59 -4.42 -20.84
CA GLY A 44 1.52 -4.81 -21.89
C GLY A 44 2.95 -4.40 -21.53
N LYS A 45 3.95 -5.23 -21.86
CA LYS A 45 5.37 -4.97 -21.52
C LYS A 45 5.84 -3.57 -21.91
N LYS A 46 5.44 -3.09 -23.09
CA LYS A 46 5.74 -1.73 -23.59
C LYS A 46 5.09 -0.63 -22.75
N GLN A 47 3.83 -0.83 -22.35
CA GLN A 47 3.10 0.10 -21.49
C GLN A 47 3.74 0.18 -20.09
N ILE A 48 4.15 -0.96 -19.52
CA ILE A 48 4.85 -0.99 -18.22
C ILE A 48 6.17 -0.19 -18.30
N TYR A 49 6.94 -0.37 -19.37
CA TYR A 49 8.19 0.35 -19.56
C TYR A 49 7.98 1.88 -19.66
N GLU A 50 7.00 2.31 -20.45
CA GLU A 50 6.70 3.73 -20.64
C GLU A 50 6.13 4.37 -19.36
N GLU A 51 5.21 3.68 -18.68
CA GLU A 51 4.64 4.13 -17.39
C GLU A 51 5.73 4.20 -16.29
N ASN A 52 6.64 3.22 -16.23
CA ASN A 52 7.76 3.22 -15.30
C ASN A 52 8.69 4.42 -15.55
N GLY A 53 9.01 4.70 -16.82
CA GLY A 53 9.82 5.85 -17.20
C GLY A 53 9.16 7.19 -16.87
N ALA A 54 7.86 7.33 -17.13
CA ALA A 54 7.09 8.52 -16.78
C ALA A 54 7.05 8.73 -15.26
N THR A 55 6.85 7.66 -14.50
CA THR A 55 6.84 7.65 -13.03
C THR A 55 8.18 8.13 -12.49
N LEU A 56 9.29 7.53 -12.93
CA LEU A 56 10.63 7.94 -12.51
C LEU A 56 10.92 9.41 -12.81
N LYS A 57 10.55 9.90 -14.01
CA LYS A 57 10.72 11.31 -14.39
C LYS A 57 9.86 12.26 -13.55
N PHE A 58 8.66 11.84 -13.15
CA PHE A 58 7.80 12.61 -12.26
C PHE A 58 8.45 12.77 -10.88
N TYR A 59 8.86 11.66 -10.24
CA TYR A 59 9.52 11.72 -8.93
C TYR A 59 10.87 12.43 -8.96
N THR A 60 11.63 12.30 -10.05
CA THR A 60 12.88 13.06 -10.24
C THR A 60 12.62 14.57 -10.23
N ARG A 61 11.57 15.03 -10.92
CA ARG A 61 11.17 16.45 -10.91
C ARG A 61 10.75 16.91 -9.52
N VAL A 62 10.03 16.08 -8.77
CA VAL A 62 9.65 16.38 -7.38
C VAL A 62 10.89 16.52 -6.49
N ILE A 63 11.85 15.59 -6.59
CA ILE A 63 13.11 15.63 -5.81
C ILE A 63 13.92 16.89 -6.16
N LEU A 64 14.07 17.20 -7.45
CA LEU A 64 14.77 18.40 -7.90
C LEU A 64 14.06 19.67 -7.42
N GLY A 65 12.74 19.72 -7.50
CA GLY A 65 11.95 20.85 -7.01
C GLY A 65 12.10 21.06 -5.51
N ALA A 66 12.01 19.98 -4.71
CA ALA A 66 12.18 20.05 -3.27
C ALA A 66 13.59 20.52 -2.87
N ASN A 67 14.64 19.98 -3.50
CA ASN A 67 16.02 20.41 -3.26
C ASN A 67 16.27 21.86 -3.73
N ALA A 68 15.69 22.27 -4.86
CA ALA A 68 15.81 23.64 -5.34
C ALA A 68 15.16 24.64 -4.37
N ILE A 69 13.94 24.36 -3.90
CA ILE A 69 13.25 25.19 -2.90
C ILE A 69 14.04 25.22 -1.60
N TYR A 70 14.49 24.06 -1.10
CA TYR A 70 15.25 23.96 0.13
C TYR A 70 16.56 24.75 0.07
N THR A 71 17.30 24.61 -1.03
CA THR A 71 18.59 25.29 -1.24
C THR A 71 18.39 26.79 -1.43
N ALA A 72 17.38 27.20 -2.21
CA ALA A 72 17.03 28.60 -2.39
C ALA A 72 16.68 29.27 -1.05
N LEU A 73 15.85 28.62 -0.22
CA LEU A 73 15.49 29.14 1.09
C LEU A 73 16.67 29.16 2.07
N ASN A 74 17.52 28.12 2.08
CA ASN A 74 18.73 28.10 2.91
C ASN A 74 19.71 29.22 2.51
N LEU A 75 19.95 29.41 1.21
CA LEU A 75 20.86 30.45 0.70
C LEU A 75 20.30 31.86 0.86
N LEU A 76 19.01 32.08 0.62
CA LEU A 76 18.39 33.41 0.66
C LEU A 76 18.08 33.91 2.07
N VAL A 77 17.72 33.02 3.00
CA VAL A 77 17.21 33.42 4.33
C VAL A 77 18.22 33.14 5.44
N PHE A 78 19.01 32.06 5.34
CA PHE A 78 19.81 31.55 6.47
C PHE A 78 21.31 31.41 6.19
N TYR A 79 21.86 32.13 5.19
CA TYR A 79 23.30 32.07 4.85
C TYR A 79 24.23 32.23 6.06
N SER A 80 23.87 33.12 7.01
CA SER A 80 24.67 33.38 8.22
C SER A 80 24.31 32.51 9.43
N SER A 81 23.22 31.74 9.39
CA SER A 81 22.66 31.00 10.55
C SER A 81 22.61 29.48 10.34
N SER A 82 23.26 28.98 9.27
CA SER A 82 23.24 27.55 8.94
C SER A 82 24.05 26.76 9.96
N THR A 83 23.37 25.96 10.77
CA THR A 83 23.96 25.15 11.84
C THR A 83 24.40 23.78 11.29
N PHE A 84 25.35 23.09 11.94
CA PHE A 84 25.74 21.72 11.56
C PHE A 84 24.54 20.76 11.32
N TRP A 85 23.45 20.94 12.09
CA TRP A 85 22.24 20.13 11.93
C TRP A 85 21.53 20.27 10.58
N THR A 86 21.54 21.45 9.96
CA THR A 86 20.89 21.65 8.65
C THR A 86 21.65 20.93 7.55
N TRP A 87 22.98 20.96 7.62
CA TRP A 87 23.86 20.23 6.70
C TRP A 87 23.72 18.72 6.85
N PHE A 88 23.68 18.20 8.09
CA PHE A 88 23.43 16.78 8.32
C PHE A 88 22.06 16.34 7.77
N ALA A 89 21.02 17.11 8.06
CA ALA A 89 19.67 16.88 7.56
C ALA A 89 19.60 16.88 6.02
N LEU A 90 20.36 17.76 5.36
CA LEU A 90 20.48 17.83 3.90
C LEU A 90 21.18 16.57 3.34
N VAL A 91 22.33 16.19 3.91
CA VAL A 91 23.05 14.96 3.50
C VAL A 91 22.18 13.72 3.69
N PHE A 92 21.44 13.67 4.81
CA PHE A 92 20.49 12.61 5.08
C PHE A 92 19.35 12.55 4.05
N ALA A 93 18.73 13.68 3.72
CA ALA A 93 17.71 13.76 2.67
C ALA A 93 18.26 13.29 1.32
N LEU A 94 19.46 13.73 0.95
CA LEU A 94 20.15 13.29 -0.27
C LEU A 94 20.39 11.78 -0.28
N ALA A 95 20.85 11.21 0.83
CA ALA A 95 21.05 9.77 0.95
C ALA A 95 19.74 8.99 0.76
N VAL A 96 18.63 9.46 1.35
CA VAL A 96 17.30 8.89 1.17
C VAL A 96 16.86 9.00 -0.30
N TYR A 97 17.01 10.16 -0.94
CA TYR A 97 16.65 10.33 -2.35
C TYR A 97 17.45 9.42 -3.27
N VAL A 98 18.78 9.34 -3.09
CA VAL A 98 19.64 8.47 -3.88
C VAL A 98 19.27 7.01 -3.63
N GLY A 99 19.09 6.60 -2.38
CA GLY A 99 18.72 5.23 -2.02
C GLY A 99 17.38 4.81 -2.63
N SER A 100 16.34 5.63 -2.48
CA SER A 100 15.02 5.35 -3.04
C SER A 100 15.02 5.40 -4.57
N TYR A 101 15.72 6.36 -5.19
CA TYR A 101 15.82 6.45 -6.65
C TYR A 101 16.58 5.26 -7.25
N ARG A 102 17.72 4.87 -6.66
CA ARG A 102 18.48 3.68 -7.09
C ARG A 102 17.65 2.41 -6.94
N SER A 103 16.87 2.31 -5.87
CA SER A 103 16.00 1.15 -5.65
C SER A 103 14.82 1.12 -6.65
N MET A 104 14.19 2.25 -6.98
CA MET A 104 13.15 2.30 -8.01
C MET A 104 13.68 2.01 -9.42
N THR A 105 14.84 2.57 -9.77
CA THR A 105 15.47 2.34 -11.08
C THR A 105 15.93 0.89 -11.24
N ALA A 106 16.41 0.26 -10.17
CA ALA A 106 16.71 -1.18 -10.16
C ALA A 106 15.44 -2.03 -10.41
N MET A 107 14.31 -1.66 -9.79
CA MET A 107 13.03 -2.36 -10.00
C MET A 107 12.44 -2.12 -11.41
N ALA A 108 12.65 -0.94 -11.98
CA ALA A 108 12.17 -0.58 -13.32
C ALA A 108 13.13 -0.99 -14.46
N LYS A 109 14.25 -1.67 -14.17
CA LYS A 109 15.23 -2.04 -15.19
C LYS A 109 14.63 -3.06 -16.15
N ALA A 110 14.32 -2.60 -17.36
CA ALA A 110 13.89 -3.44 -18.46
C ALA A 110 15.05 -4.28 -19.02
N VAL A 111 14.73 -5.50 -19.47
CA VAL A 111 15.66 -6.40 -20.15
C VAL A 111 15.27 -6.44 -21.62
N PHE A 112 16.22 -6.10 -22.48
CA PHE A 112 16.07 -6.17 -23.93
C PHE A 112 16.83 -7.39 -24.45
N GLY A 113 16.28 -8.05 -25.48
CA GLY A 113 16.96 -9.14 -26.18
C GLY A 113 17.99 -8.62 -27.18
N GLU A 114 18.83 -9.51 -27.71
CA GLU A 114 19.84 -9.18 -28.71
C GLU A 114 19.24 -8.55 -29.98
N ASP A 115 17.97 -8.87 -30.30
CA ASP A 115 17.23 -8.30 -31.43
C ASP A 115 16.66 -6.89 -31.16
N GLY A 116 16.95 -6.28 -30.00
CA GLY A 116 16.36 -5.01 -29.57
C GLY A 116 14.88 -5.11 -29.16
N SER A 117 14.32 -6.33 -29.10
CA SER A 117 12.96 -6.56 -28.62
C SER A 117 12.89 -6.47 -27.09
N LEU A 118 11.82 -5.85 -26.56
CA LEU A 118 11.60 -5.72 -25.11
C LEU A 118 11.20 -7.09 -24.53
N LEU A 119 12.16 -7.83 -23.97
CA LEU A 119 11.94 -9.14 -23.36
C LEU A 119 11.18 -9.01 -22.04
N ASP A 120 11.54 -8.02 -21.23
CA ASP A 120 10.89 -7.70 -19.96
C ASP A 120 10.85 -6.17 -19.73
N GLY A 121 9.69 -5.65 -19.31
CA GLY A 121 9.47 -4.24 -19.04
C GLY A 121 9.96 -3.79 -17.66
N GLY A 122 10.51 -4.71 -16.87
CA GLY A 122 10.83 -4.51 -15.46
C GLY A 122 9.60 -4.71 -14.57
N ILE A 123 9.80 -4.61 -13.26
CA ILE A 123 8.72 -4.70 -12.27
C ILE A 123 7.82 -3.46 -12.40
N ASP A 124 6.50 -3.65 -12.48
CA ASP A 124 5.54 -2.54 -12.53
C ASP A 124 5.63 -1.73 -11.23
N LEU A 125 6.13 -0.49 -11.32
CA LEU A 125 6.21 0.43 -10.19
C LEU A 125 4.84 0.93 -9.74
N ASN A 126 3.78 0.71 -10.53
CA ASN A 126 2.41 1.12 -10.27
C ASN A 126 1.52 -0.01 -9.72
N MET A 127 2.12 -1.09 -9.22
CA MET A 127 1.40 -2.18 -8.57
C MET A 127 0.86 -1.73 -7.20
N GLU A 128 -0.47 -1.81 -6.97
CA GLU A 128 -1.20 -1.36 -5.75
C GLU A 128 -0.77 -2.03 -4.42
N GLN A 129 0.21 -2.93 -4.46
CA GLN A 129 0.72 -3.62 -3.27
C GLN A 129 2.19 -4.03 -3.46
N GLY A 130 2.98 -3.18 -4.13
CA GLY A 130 4.38 -3.40 -4.42
C GLY A 130 5.31 -2.56 -3.54
N MET A 131 6.57 -3.02 -3.39
CA MET A 131 7.61 -2.27 -2.66
C MET A 131 7.80 -0.84 -3.20
N ALA A 132 7.54 -0.62 -4.49
CA ALA A 132 7.62 0.69 -5.14
C ALA A 132 6.73 1.75 -4.49
N GLU A 133 5.54 1.39 -3.98
CA GLU A 133 4.65 2.33 -3.28
C GLU A 133 5.30 2.86 -2.01
N HIS A 134 5.90 2.00 -1.21
CA HIS A 134 6.63 2.41 -0.01
C HIS A 134 7.81 3.33 -0.34
N LEU A 135 8.49 3.09 -1.45
CA LEU A 135 9.56 3.99 -1.90
C LEU A 135 9.00 5.35 -2.35
N LYS A 136 7.85 5.38 -3.03
CA LYS A 136 7.17 6.62 -3.43
C LYS A 136 6.75 7.43 -2.20
N ASP A 137 6.18 6.76 -1.20
CA ASP A 137 5.81 7.35 0.08
C ASP A 137 7.02 8.00 0.77
N VAL A 138 8.16 7.30 0.81
CA VAL A 138 9.39 7.80 1.46
C VAL A 138 9.95 9.02 0.74
N ILE A 139 9.98 9.02 -0.60
CA ILE A 139 10.43 10.18 -1.40
C ILE A 139 9.52 11.38 -1.15
N LEU A 140 8.20 11.17 -1.22
CA LEU A 140 7.23 12.24 -1.04
C LEU A 140 7.24 12.79 0.38
N LEU A 141 7.31 11.91 1.39
CA LEU A 141 7.47 12.30 2.79
C LEU A 141 8.72 13.16 2.97
N THR A 142 9.87 12.73 2.45
CA THR A 142 11.12 13.48 2.58
C THR A 142 11.04 14.84 1.89
N ALA A 143 10.39 14.94 0.72
CA ALA A 143 10.17 16.21 0.02
C ALA A 143 9.29 17.19 0.82
N ILE A 144 8.19 16.70 1.39
CA ILE A 144 7.33 17.51 2.26
C ILE A 144 8.10 17.97 3.50
N LEU A 145 8.86 17.07 4.13
CA LEU A 145 9.65 17.40 5.31
C LEU A 145 10.76 18.42 5.02
N GLN A 146 11.42 18.37 3.87
CA GLN A 146 12.36 19.41 3.46
C GLN A 146 11.68 20.78 3.41
N VAL A 147 10.53 20.90 2.72
CA VAL A 147 9.80 22.17 2.58
C VAL A 147 9.23 22.65 3.92
N LEU A 148 8.71 21.75 4.77
CA LEU A 148 8.23 22.12 6.10
C LEU A 148 9.38 22.51 7.04
N SER A 149 10.54 21.87 6.91
CA SER A 149 11.69 22.14 7.76
C SER A 149 12.27 23.54 7.59
N THR A 150 12.01 24.20 6.46
CA THR A 150 12.38 25.62 6.27
C THR A 150 11.51 26.57 7.10
N ILE A 151 10.33 26.14 7.54
CA ILE A 151 9.47 26.88 8.47
C ILE A 151 9.87 26.57 9.91
N SER A 152 10.09 25.28 10.24
CA SER A 152 10.50 24.87 11.57
C SER A 152 11.30 23.56 11.55
N SER A 153 12.46 23.53 12.19
CA SER A 153 13.33 22.35 12.24
C SER A 153 12.71 21.16 12.99
N TRP A 154 11.67 21.39 13.81
CA TRP A 154 10.95 20.34 14.54
C TRP A 154 10.22 19.36 13.62
N PHE A 155 9.90 19.76 12.38
CA PHE A 155 9.24 18.86 11.44
C PHE A 155 10.11 17.64 11.07
N TRP A 156 11.43 17.71 11.24
CA TRP A 156 12.30 16.54 11.07
C TRP A 156 11.92 15.34 11.94
N TYR A 157 11.31 15.56 13.11
CA TYR A 157 10.81 14.46 13.95
C TYR A 157 9.68 13.66 13.31
N LEU A 158 8.91 14.25 12.38
CA LEU A 158 7.90 13.50 11.62
C LEU A 158 8.53 12.42 10.74
N TRP A 159 9.83 12.53 10.42
CA TRP A 159 10.54 11.47 9.71
C TRP A 159 10.57 10.16 10.50
N LEU A 160 10.51 10.21 11.85
CA LEU A 160 10.44 9.01 12.71
C LEU A 160 9.16 8.18 12.50
N LEU A 161 8.13 8.73 11.86
CA LEU A 161 6.94 7.95 11.47
C LEU A 161 7.29 6.85 10.45
N ALA A 162 8.30 7.06 9.59
CA ALA A 162 8.73 6.07 8.61
C ALA A 162 9.32 4.80 9.28
N PRO A 163 10.32 4.89 10.18
CA PRO A 163 10.80 3.73 10.91
C PRO A 163 9.75 3.17 11.87
N ALA A 164 8.88 3.99 12.47
CA ALA A 164 7.77 3.48 13.27
C ALA A 164 6.81 2.59 12.47
N ARG A 165 6.44 3.00 11.24
CA ARG A 165 5.64 2.17 10.32
C ARG A 165 6.37 0.89 9.95
N ALA A 166 7.67 0.97 9.63
CA ALA A 166 8.47 -0.19 9.28
C ALA A 166 8.55 -1.19 10.44
N MET A 167 8.79 -0.72 11.66
CA MET A 167 8.79 -1.55 12.87
C MET A 167 7.42 -2.16 13.15
N PHE A 168 6.33 -1.41 12.99
CA PHE A 168 4.97 -1.95 13.14
C PHE A 168 4.69 -3.07 12.12
N LEU A 169 5.10 -2.90 10.87
CA LEU A 169 4.93 -3.93 9.84
C LEU A 169 5.78 -5.18 10.14
N LEU A 170 6.99 -4.99 10.65
CA LEU A 170 7.88 -6.06 11.06
C LEU A 170 7.31 -6.82 12.27
N TRP A 171 6.75 -6.08 13.22
CA TRP A 171 6.02 -6.63 14.36
C TRP A 171 4.85 -7.50 13.91
N VAL A 172 3.95 -6.98 13.07
CA VAL A 172 2.75 -7.72 12.66
C VAL A 172 3.07 -8.93 11.77
N ASN A 173 4.09 -8.85 10.91
CA ASN A 173 4.37 -9.92 9.93
C ASN A 173 5.35 -10.98 10.42
N PHE A 174 6.29 -10.64 11.31
CA PHE A 174 7.34 -11.57 11.75
C PHE A 174 7.24 -11.90 13.24
N LEU A 175 7.22 -10.89 14.12
CA LEU A 175 7.23 -11.14 15.57
C LEU A 175 5.85 -11.60 16.08
N GLY A 176 4.77 -11.05 15.56
CA GLY A 176 3.40 -11.40 15.95
C GLY A 176 3.14 -12.90 15.79
N PRO A 177 3.37 -13.48 14.60
CA PRO A 177 3.26 -14.91 14.40
C PRO A 177 4.26 -15.72 15.24
N TRP A 178 5.46 -15.20 15.50
CA TRP A 178 6.46 -15.90 16.32
C TRP A 178 6.06 -15.96 17.81
N PHE A 179 5.53 -14.87 18.38
CA PHE A 179 4.99 -14.83 19.74
C PHE A 179 3.65 -15.56 19.88
N SER A 180 2.83 -15.58 18.82
CA SER A 180 1.56 -16.34 18.80
C SER A 180 1.74 -17.83 18.48
N ALA A 181 2.90 -18.24 17.94
CA ALA A 181 3.21 -19.65 17.66
C ALA A 181 3.46 -20.49 18.92
N GLU A 182 3.63 -19.87 20.10
CA GLU A 182 3.89 -20.57 21.36
C GLU A 182 2.60 -21.11 22.03
N THR A 183 1.43 -20.97 21.39
CA THR A 183 0.25 -21.77 21.76
C THR A 183 0.11 -22.93 20.76
N PRO A 184 0.49 -24.17 21.12
CA PRO A 184 0.17 -25.35 20.33
C PRO A 184 -1.35 -25.57 20.40
N GLY A 185 -2.10 -24.94 19.49
CA GLY A 185 -3.55 -25.11 19.44
C GLY A 185 -4.38 -24.10 18.64
N ALA A 186 -3.80 -23.05 18.05
CA ALA A 186 -4.59 -22.07 17.30
C ALA A 186 -3.82 -21.46 16.11
N ALA A 187 -3.58 -22.25 15.07
CA ALA A 187 -3.24 -21.70 13.76
C ALA A 187 -4.53 -21.35 12.98
N PRO A 188 -4.60 -20.23 12.25
CA PRO A 188 -5.72 -19.93 11.37
C PRO A 188 -5.65 -20.87 10.15
N GLU A 189 -6.44 -21.94 10.21
CA GLU A 189 -6.60 -23.02 9.21
C GLU A 189 -7.22 -22.54 7.88
N GLU A 190 -7.44 -21.25 7.67
CA GLU A 190 -8.31 -20.76 6.58
C GLU A 190 -7.59 -20.58 5.23
N VAL A 191 -6.27 -20.33 5.25
CA VAL A 191 -5.50 -20.02 4.03
C VAL A 191 -4.91 -21.28 3.39
N ASN A 192 -4.69 -22.35 4.18
CA ASN A 192 -4.04 -23.56 3.70
C ASN A 192 -5.01 -24.48 2.92
N GLU A 193 -6.26 -24.62 3.35
CA GLU A 193 -7.24 -25.51 2.69
C GLU A 193 -7.51 -25.14 1.23
N LYS A 194 -7.65 -23.84 0.91
CA LYS A 194 -7.93 -23.39 -0.46
C LYS A 194 -6.74 -23.58 -1.41
N LYS A 195 -5.52 -23.52 -0.89
CA LYS A 195 -4.29 -23.76 -1.67
C LYS A 195 -4.06 -25.27 -1.85
N GLN A 196 -4.23 -26.06 -0.79
CA GLN A 196 -4.12 -27.51 -0.83
C GLN A 196 -5.14 -28.14 -1.78
N ARG A 197 -6.43 -27.79 -1.69
CA ARG A 197 -7.46 -28.31 -2.63
C ARG A 197 -7.17 -28.00 -4.09
N ARG A 198 -6.47 -26.89 -4.39
CA ARG A 198 -6.10 -26.51 -5.75
C ARG A 198 -4.86 -27.26 -6.25
N GLN A 199 -3.98 -27.66 -5.34
CA GLN A 199 -2.80 -28.47 -5.59
C GLN A 199 -3.17 -29.95 -5.77
N GLU A 200 -4.08 -30.47 -4.94
CA GLU A 200 -4.63 -31.82 -5.05
C GLU A 200 -5.40 -32.02 -6.37
N ARG A 201 -6.23 -31.05 -6.78
CA ARG A 201 -6.92 -31.07 -8.09
C ARG A 201 -5.96 -31.07 -9.29
N ARG A 202 -4.71 -30.62 -9.12
CA ARG A 202 -3.68 -30.66 -10.17
C ARG A 202 -2.92 -31.98 -10.18
N GLN A 203 -2.78 -32.62 -9.02
CA GLN A 203 -2.15 -33.93 -8.91
C GLN A 203 -3.08 -35.05 -9.38
N MET A 204 -4.38 -34.96 -9.08
CA MET A 204 -5.38 -35.93 -9.58
C MET A 204 -5.63 -35.88 -11.10
N LYS A 205 -5.15 -34.85 -11.80
CA LYS A 205 -5.22 -34.77 -13.28
C LYS A 205 -3.96 -35.30 -13.98
N ARG A 206 -2.95 -35.69 -13.20
CA ARG A 206 -1.67 -36.24 -13.69
C ARG A 206 -1.58 -37.76 -13.54
N PHE A 207 -2.62 -38.39 -13.01
CA PHE A 207 -2.80 -39.84 -12.99
C PHE A 207 -3.94 -40.22 -13.91
#